data_AF-A0A241VXP0-F1
#
_entry.id   AF-A0A241VXP0-F1
#
_cell.length_a   1.000
_cell.length_b   1.000
_cell.length_c   1.000
_cell.angle_alpha   90.00
_cell.angle_beta   90.00
_cell.angle_gamma   90.00
#
_symmetry.space_group_name_H-M   'P 1'
#
loop_
_entity.id
_entity.type
_entity.pdbx_description
1 polymer ?
#
loop_
_entity_poly.entity_id
_entity_poly.type
_entity_poly.pdbx_seq_one_letter_code
_entity_poly.pdbx_strand_id
1 'polypeptide(L)'
;MNEEEISIKKKVSQVITTAIGWILLLIISATLYFKSIGNSGPLVAALSLVGNYAGAIATLAAAYIASLLFNDWRKMHRANYISATCERLKNSILSIDSEIYDLKIILDSTDSLKGGLSIALVKPEHLDEIRNMIPSIKSSCRKITHDIQHLESDLLSLKYISMEAFLKINPIYTELNKGVDSKYKEILVNRGTYDQFQILSRSKSFISVSHEGIRSLQDITLKEIDKLNSPN
;
A
#
# COMPACT_ATOMS: atom_id res chain seq x y z
N MET A 1 -7.56 -16.61 -14.05
CA MET A 1 -7.13 -15.87 -15.25
C MET A 1 -8.19 -14.80 -15.48
N ASN A 2 -7.87 -13.55 -15.16
CA ASN A 2 -8.87 -12.47 -14.93
C ASN A 2 -9.58 -12.07 -16.23
N GLU A 3 -10.88 -11.78 -16.14
CA GLU A 3 -11.70 -11.37 -17.29
C GLU A 3 -11.17 -10.10 -17.98
N GLU A 4 -10.53 -9.19 -17.24
CA GLU A 4 -9.84 -8.01 -17.79
C GLU A 4 -8.62 -8.38 -18.66
N GLU A 5 -7.83 -9.39 -18.28
CA GLU A 5 -6.67 -9.84 -19.06
C GLU A 5 -7.11 -10.42 -20.41
N ILE A 6 -8.22 -11.18 -20.39
CA ILE A 6 -8.88 -11.71 -21.59
C ILE A 6 -9.41 -10.55 -22.44
N SER A 7 -9.90 -9.47 -21.81
CA SER A 7 -10.42 -8.27 -22.49
C SER A 7 -9.34 -7.50 -23.24
N ILE A 8 -8.16 -7.27 -22.65
CA ILE A 8 -7.08 -6.51 -23.30
C ILE A 8 -6.46 -7.31 -24.44
N LYS A 9 -6.20 -8.61 -24.25
CA LYS A 9 -5.72 -9.49 -25.32
C LYS A 9 -6.68 -9.48 -26.52
N LYS A 10 -8.00 -9.48 -26.28
CA LYS A 10 -9.02 -9.33 -27.32
C LYS A 10 -8.93 -7.97 -28.03
N LYS A 11 -8.82 -6.86 -27.28
CA LYS A 11 -8.69 -5.51 -27.87
C LYS A 11 -7.44 -5.36 -28.73
N VAL A 12 -6.29 -5.84 -28.26
CA VAL A 12 -5.04 -5.82 -29.02
C VAL A 12 -5.17 -6.66 -30.30
N SER A 13 -5.70 -7.88 -30.18
CA SER A 13 -5.95 -8.74 -31.35
C SER A 13 -6.90 -8.10 -32.36
N GLN A 14 -7.96 -7.44 -31.90
CA GLN A 14 -8.91 -6.73 -32.75
C GLN A 14 -8.24 -5.57 -33.49
N VAL A 15 -7.41 -4.77 -32.83
CA VAL A 15 -6.68 -3.65 -33.47
C VAL A 15 -5.73 -4.17 -34.55
N ILE A 16 -4.96 -5.24 -34.27
CA ILE A 16 -4.06 -5.86 -35.24
C ILE A 16 -4.84 -6.37 -36.45
N THR A 17 -5.93 -7.11 -36.22
CA THR A 17 -6.77 -7.67 -37.28
C THR A 17 -7.38 -6.57 -38.14
N THR A 18 -7.84 -5.48 -37.51
CA THR A 18 -8.42 -4.32 -38.19
C THR A 18 -7.37 -3.59 -39.03
N ALA A 19 -6.17 -3.38 -38.51
CA ALA A 19 -5.08 -2.74 -39.24
C ALA A 19 -4.64 -3.56 -40.46
N ILE A 20 -4.48 -4.87 -40.31
CA ILE A 20 -4.17 -5.79 -41.43
C ILE A 20 -5.29 -5.76 -42.47
N GLY A 21 -6.56 -5.79 -42.02
CA GLY A 21 -7.72 -5.69 -42.91
C GLY A 21 -7.71 -4.42 -43.77
N TRP A 22 -7.42 -3.26 -43.16
CA TRP A 22 -7.28 -1.99 -43.89
C TRP A 22 -6.12 -2.00 -44.89
N ILE A 23 -4.97 -2.54 -44.51
CA ILE A 23 -3.80 -2.65 -45.41
C ILE A 23 -4.12 -3.55 -46.61
N LEU A 24 -4.75 -4.70 -46.38
CA LEU A 24 -5.16 -5.61 -47.46
C LEU A 24 -6.21 -4.96 -48.37
N LEU A 25 -7.18 -4.24 -47.81
CA LEU A 25 -8.18 -3.51 -48.60
C LEU A 25 -7.54 -2.42 -49.48
N LEU A 26 -6.52 -1.71 -48.98
CA LEU A 26 -5.76 -0.73 -49.77
C LEU A 26 -4.97 -1.40 -50.92
N ILE A 27 -4.37 -2.57 -50.68
CA ILE A 27 -3.64 -3.32 -51.71
C ILE A 27 -4.61 -3.86 -52.79
N ILE A 28 -5.74 -4.44 -52.37
CA ILE A 28 -6.75 -4.99 -53.29
C ILE A 28 -7.40 -3.87 -54.12
N SER A 29 -7.76 -2.74 -53.49
CA SER A 29 -8.34 -1.60 -54.21
C SER A 29 -7.37 -0.99 -55.22
N ALA A 30 -6.08 -0.84 -54.85
CA ALA A 30 -5.05 -0.40 -55.79
C ALA A 30 -4.90 -1.37 -56.98
N THR A 31 -4.78 -2.67 -56.73
CA THR A 31 -4.62 -3.68 -57.80
C THR A 31 -5.83 -3.74 -58.75
N LEU A 32 -7.06 -3.66 -58.23
CA LEU A 32 -8.28 -3.62 -59.04
C LEU A 32 -8.38 -2.34 -59.89
N TYR A 33 -8.05 -1.18 -59.31
CA TYR A 33 -8.08 0.10 -60.02
C TYR A 33 -7.13 0.10 -61.23
N PHE A 34 -5.89 -0.39 -61.07
CA PHE A 34 -4.92 -0.41 -62.16
C PHE A 34 -5.19 -1.47 -63.22
N LYS A 35 -5.76 -2.63 -62.84
CA LYS A 35 -6.21 -3.64 -63.81
C LYS A 35 -7.23 -3.07 -64.78
N SER A 36 -8.08 -2.14 -64.34
CA SER A 36 -9.10 -1.48 -65.17
C SER A 36 -8.55 -0.40 -66.11
N ILE A 37 -7.38 0.17 -65.83
CA ILE A 37 -6.78 1.28 -66.62
C ILE A 37 -5.75 0.78 -67.65
N GLY A 38 -5.24 -0.46 -67.53
CA GLY A 38 -4.41 -1.10 -68.55
C GLY A 38 -2.98 -0.55 -68.70
N ASN A 39 -2.51 0.26 -67.75
CA ASN A 39 -1.18 0.88 -67.80
C ASN A 39 -0.34 0.53 -66.56
N SER A 40 0.87 0.02 -66.75
CA SER A 40 1.72 -0.59 -65.70
C SER A 40 2.68 0.38 -65.02
N GLY A 41 3.04 1.51 -65.65
CA GLY A 41 3.90 2.55 -65.06
C GLY A 41 3.32 3.21 -63.79
N PRO A 42 2.02 3.57 -63.77
CA PRO A 42 1.35 4.13 -62.59
C PRO A 42 1.26 3.19 -61.38
N LEU A 43 1.41 1.87 -61.59
CA LEU A 43 1.27 0.85 -60.56
C LEU A 43 2.32 1.00 -59.45
N VAL A 44 3.58 1.24 -59.83
CA VAL A 44 4.70 1.37 -58.87
C VAL A 44 4.54 2.58 -57.97
N ALA A 45 4.12 3.73 -58.54
CA ALA A 45 3.86 4.94 -57.78
C ALA A 45 2.70 4.77 -56.78
N ALA A 46 1.64 4.07 -57.19
CA ALA A 46 0.51 3.82 -56.32
C ALA A 46 0.79 2.77 -55.23
N LEU A 47 1.56 1.72 -55.51
CA LEU A 47 2.04 0.81 -54.48
C LEU A 47 2.95 1.51 -53.47
N SER A 48 3.79 2.46 -53.92
CA SER A 48 4.59 3.29 -53.02
C SER A 48 3.70 4.16 -52.12
N LEU A 49 2.62 4.74 -52.66
CA LEU A 49 1.66 5.52 -51.90
C LEU A 49 0.92 4.66 -50.86
N VAL A 50 0.47 3.45 -51.27
CA VAL A 50 -0.14 2.46 -50.37
C VAL A 50 0.85 2.03 -49.29
N GLY A 51 2.13 1.85 -49.61
CA GLY A 51 3.19 1.56 -48.64
C GLY A 51 3.31 2.64 -47.57
N ASN A 52 3.25 3.92 -47.96
CA ASN A 52 3.27 5.03 -47.01
C ASN A 52 2.03 5.05 -46.11
N TYR A 53 0.83 4.83 -46.67
CA TYR A 53 -0.40 4.75 -45.88
C TYR A 53 -0.44 3.53 -44.97
N ALA A 54 0.01 2.38 -45.45
CA ALA A 54 0.12 1.16 -44.65
C ALA A 54 1.10 1.35 -43.48
N GLY A 55 2.24 2.01 -43.72
CA GLY A 55 3.18 2.41 -42.68
C GLY A 55 2.54 3.33 -41.64
N ALA A 56 1.83 4.37 -42.08
CA ALA A 56 1.12 5.29 -41.17
C ALA A 56 0.04 4.58 -40.33
N ILE A 57 -0.74 3.68 -40.94
CA ILE A 57 -1.74 2.85 -40.25
C ILE A 57 -1.06 1.94 -39.22
N ALA A 58 0.06 1.30 -39.58
CA ALA A 58 0.82 0.46 -38.67
C ALA A 58 1.37 1.24 -37.47
N THR A 59 1.91 2.44 -37.69
CA THR A 59 2.38 3.31 -36.60
C THR A 59 1.23 3.76 -35.69
N LEU A 60 0.08 4.13 -36.25
CA LEU A 60 -1.10 4.49 -35.46
C LEU A 60 -1.60 3.31 -34.62
N ALA A 61 -1.68 2.13 -35.21
CA ALA A 61 -2.07 0.90 -34.52
C ALA A 61 -1.08 0.55 -33.40
N ALA A 62 0.23 0.68 -33.64
CA ALA A 62 1.27 0.45 -32.65
C ALA A 62 1.17 1.45 -31.49
N ALA A 63 0.99 2.75 -31.78
CA ALA A 63 0.81 3.78 -30.75
C ALA A 63 -0.45 3.53 -29.91
N TYR A 64 -1.55 3.10 -30.54
CA TYR A 64 -2.78 2.76 -29.84
C TYR A 64 -2.59 1.53 -28.93
N ILE A 65 -1.96 0.45 -29.42
CA ILE A 65 -1.64 -0.73 -28.61
C ILE A 65 -0.72 -0.36 -27.44
N ALA A 66 0.30 0.47 -27.68
CA ALA A 66 1.19 0.96 -26.63
C ALA A 66 0.40 1.73 -25.55
N SER A 67 -0.58 2.55 -25.95
CA SER A 67 -1.45 3.26 -25.00
C SER A 67 -2.30 2.31 -24.15
N LEU A 68 -2.83 1.22 -24.75
CA LEU A 68 -3.60 0.20 -24.02
C LEU A 68 -2.72 -0.53 -23.01
N LEU A 69 -1.54 -0.98 -23.42
CA LEU A 69 -0.58 -1.67 -22.56
C LEU A 69 -0.07 -0.76 -21.44
N PHE A 70 0.19 0.51 -21.73
CA PHE A 70 0.61 1.47 -20.71
C PHE A 70 -0.47 1.69 -19.63
N ASN A 71 -1.73 1.82 -20.04
CA ASN A 71 -2.83 1.98 -19.10
C ASN A 71 -3.02 0.73 -18.22
N ASP A 72 -2.87 -0.46 -18.79
CA ASP A 72 -2.95 -1.72 -18.04
C ASP A 72 -1.80 -1.87 -17.04
N TRP A 73 -0.56 -1.66 -17.50
CA TRP A 73 0.62 -1.66 -16.65
C TRP A 73 0.47 -0.66 -15.50
N ARG A 74 -0.03 0.56 -15.77
CA ARG A 74 -0.25 1.57 -14.75
C ARG A 74 -1.29 1.14 -13.70
N LYS A 75 -2.38 0.50 -14.13
CA LYS A 75 -3.40 -0.06 -13.21
C LYS A 75 -2.79 -1.15 -12.32
N MET A 76 -2.14 -2.14 -12.92
CA MET A 76 -1.50 -3.24 -12.20
C MET A 76 -0.44 -2.73 -11.22
N HIS A 77 0.40 -1.79 -11.67
CA HIS A 77 1.43 -1.21 -10.82
C HIS A 77 0.84 -0.45 -9.63
N ARG A 78 -0.23 0.33 -9.84
CA ARG A 78 -0.95 1.02 -8.76
C ARG A 78 -1.56 0.02 -7.77
N ALA A 79 -2.17 -1.06 -8.26
CA ALA A 79 -2.75 -2.09 -7.41
C ALA A 79 -1.68 -2.79 -6.55
N ASN A 80 -0.57 -3.20 -7.17
CA ASN A 80 0.55 -3.81 -6.45
C ASN A 80 1.15 -2.87 -5.40
N TYR A 81 1.30 -1.59 -5.74
CA TYR A 81 1.83 -0.61 -4.80
C TYR A 81 0.89 -0.36 -3.62
N ILE A 82 -0.42 -0.26 -3.86
CA ILE A 82 -1.43 -0.17 -2.79
C ILE A 82 -1.36 -1.40 -1.90
N SER A 83 -1.35 -2.59 -2.48
CA SER A 83 -1.26 -3.86 -1.75
C SER A 83 -0.02 -3.92 -0.86
N ALA A 84 1.16 -3.61 -1.41
CA ALA A 84 2.41 -3.57 -0.64
C ALA A 84 2.41 -2.50 0.46
N THR A 85 1.72 -1.37 0.25
CA THR A 85 1.59 -0.32 1.28
C THR A 85 0.64 -0.76 2.40
N CYS A 86 -0.48 -1.40 2.06
CA CYS A 86 -1.40 -1.98 3.04
C CYS A 86 -0.72 -3.09 3.87
N GLU A 87 0.10 -3.92 3.24
CA GLU A 87 0.87 -4.97 3.94
C GLU A 87 1.90 -4.38 4.91
N ARG A 88 2.62 -3.32 4.51
CA ARG A 88 3.54 -2.61 5.40
C ARG A 88 2.82 -1.98 6.59
N LEU A 89 1.69 -1.28 6.34
CA LEU A 89 0.85 -0.74 7.41
C LEU A 89 0.44 -1.83 8.40
N LYS A 90 -0.05 -2.97 7.90
CA LYS A 90 -0.43 -4.13 8.73
C LYS A 90 0.74 -4.62 9.60
N ASN A 91 1.93 -4.76 9.03
CA ASN A 91 3.10 -5.24 9.75
C ASN A 91 3.56 -4.25 10.83
N SER A 92 3.52 -2.94 10.57
CA SER A 92 3.82 -1.92 11.58
C SER A 92 2.82 -1.94 12.73
N ILE A 93 1.53 -2.14 12.44
CA ILE A 93 0.49 -2.28 13.47
C ILE A 93 0.73 -3.52 14.33
N LEU A 94 1.06 -4.67 13.72
CA LEU A 94 1.37 -5.90 14.45
C LEU A 94 2.62 -5.75 15.34
N SER A 95 3.65 -5.06 14.85
CA SER A 95 4.85 -4.73 15.63
C SER A 95 4.51 -3.91 16.87
N ILE A 96 3.69 -2.86 16.69
CA ILE A 96 3.22 -2.02 17.80
C ILE A 96 2.45 -2.85 18.84
N ASP A 97 1.56 -3.75 18.42
CA ASP A 97 0.81 -4.62 19.34
C ASP A 97 1.74 -5.49 20.20
N SER A 98 2.69 -6.16 19.53
CA SER A 98 3.66 -7.03 20.20
C SER A 98 4.48 -6.26 21.23
N GLU A 99 4.98 -5.08 20.86
CA GLU A 99 5.78 -4.25 21.77
C GLU A 99 4.96 -3.68 22.93
N ILE A 100 3.67 -3.38 22.72
CA ILE A 100 2.75 -2.98 23.80
C ILE A 100 2.52 -4.15 24.76
N TYR A 101 2.37 -5.38 24.24
CA TYR A 101 2.21 -6.57 25.05
C TYR A 101 3.46 -6.88 25.89
N ASP A 102 4.65 -6.79 25.29
CA ASP A 102 5.91 -6.97 26.01
C ASP A 102 6.10 -5.92 27.11
N LEU A 103 5.78 -4.66 26.78
CA LEU A 103 5.81 -3.56 27.74
C LEU A 103 4.85 -3.80 28.92
N LYS A 104 3.67 -4.36 28.65
CA LYS A 104 2.71 -4.76 29.69
C LYS A 104 3.27 -5.84 30.60
N ILE A 105 3.88 -6.91 30.04
CA ILE A 105 4.50 -7.99 30.84
C ILE A 105 5.58 -7.42 31.76
N ILE A 106 6.47 -6.59 31.22
CA ILE A 106 7.56 -5.98 32.01
C ILE A 106 6.94 -5.19 33.16
N LEU A 107 5.94 -4.35 32.89
CA LEU A 107 5.35 -3.48 33.90
C LEU A 107 4.52 -4.26 34.96
N ASP A 108 3.82 -5.32 34.57
CA ASP A 108 3.11 -6.22 35.50
C ASP A 108 4.10 -6.96 36.42
N SER A 109 5.23 -7.42 35.87
CA SER A 109 6.31 -8.02 36.66
C SER A 109 6.86 -7.01 37.68
N THR A 110 6.93 -5.74 37.29
CA THR A 110 7.46 -4.69 38.17
C THR A 110 6.46 -4.27 39.25
N ASP A 111 5.15 -4.28 38.95
CA ASP A 111 4.09 -4.04 39.92
C ASP A 111 4.03 -5.15 40.99
N SER A 112 4.27 -6.40 40.61
CA SER A 112 4.35 -7.52 41.56
C SER A 112 5.53 -7.39 42.53
N LEU A 113 6.71 -6.97 42.05
CA LEU A 113 7.90 -6.70 42.88
C LEU A 113 7.68 -5.54 43.87
N LYS A 114 6.90 -4.53 43.47
CA LYS A 114 6.57 -3.35 44.28
C LYS A 114 5.51 -3.65 45.35
N GLY A 115 4.68 -4.68 45.16
CA GLY A 115 3.63 -5.07 46.12
C GLY A 115 2.61 -3.96 46.41
N GLY A 116 2.42 -3.02 45.48
CA GLY A 116 1.54 -1.86 45.66
C GLY A 116 2.10 -0.71 46.50
N LEU A 117 3.33 -0.81 47.01
CA LEU A 117 4.01 0.24 47.79
C LEU A 117 4.47 1.39 46.89
N SER A 118 4.79 2.57 47.42
CA SER A 118 5.54 3.58 46.64
C SER A 118 6.97 3.08 46.35
N ILE A 119 7.61 3.51 45.24
CA ILE A 119 9.01 3.14 44.92
C ILE A 119 9.94 3.43 46.09
N ALA A 120 9.72 4.56 46.75
CA ALA A 120 10.53 4.99 47.90
C ALA A 120 10.46 4.02 49.09
N LEU A 121 9.50 3.09 49.09
CA LEU A 121 9.25 2.10 50.14
C LEU A 121 9.55 0.67 49.68
N VAL A 122 10.04 0.48 48.45
CA VAL A 122 10.44 -0.82 47.93
C VAL A 122 11.78 -1.23 48.52
N LYS A 123 11.94 -2.53 48.81
CA LYS A 123 13.20 -3.07 49.33
C LYS A 123 14.36 -2.81 48.34
N PRO A 124 15.59 -2.54 48.82
CA PRO A 124 16.75 -2.28 47.95
C PRO A 124 17.02 -3.36 46.91
N GLU A 125 16.86 -4.63 47.30
CA GLU A 125 17.01 -5.80 46.42
C GLU A 125 16.06 -5.77 45.20
N HIS A 126 14.81 -5.34 45.39
CA HIS A 126 13.86 -5.18 44.29
C HIS A 126 14.11 -3.87 43.52
N LEU A 127 14.67 -2.82 44.14
CA LEU A 127 14.99 -1.57 43.44
C LEU A 127 16.03 -1.75 42.33
N ASP A 128 17.02 -2.60 42.53
CA ASP A 128 18.02 -2.91 41.50
C ASP A 128 17.42 -3.70 40.33
N GLU A 129 16.53 -4.66 40.61
CA GLU A 129 15.77 -5.39 39.58
C GLU A 129 14.89 -4.43 38.76
N ILE A 130 14.17 -3.53 39.43
CA ILE A 130 13.36 -2.49 38.80
C ILE A 130 14.22 -1.58 37.90
N ARG A 131 15.39 -1.15 38.40
CA ARG A 131 16.32 -0.31 37.66
C ARG A 131 16.83 -1.02 36.39
N ASN A 132 17.07 -2.33 36.46
CA ASN A 132 17.49 -3.13 35.32
C ASN A 132 16.40 -3.32 34.26
N MET A 133 15.12 -3.13 34.59
CA MET A 133 14.00 -3.17 33.63
C MET A 133 13.81 -1.86 32.86
N ILE A 134 14.28 -0.72 33.38
CA ILE A 134 14.13 0.61 32.76
C ILE A 134 14.70 0.66 31.31
N PRO A 135 15.90 0.13 31.01
CA PRO A 135 16.41 0.10 29.64
C PRO A 135 15.49 -0.63 28.66
N SER A 136 14.89 -1.75 29.07
CA SER A 136 13.97 -2.54 28.24
C SER A 136 12.69 -1.76 27.94
N ILE A 137 12.11 -1.12 28.96
CA ILE A 137 10.93 -0.24 28.80
C ILE A 137 11.24 0.86 27.78
N LYS A 138 12.38 1.54 27.94
CA LYS A 138 12.83 2.61 27.02
C LYS A 138 13.04 2.10 25.60
N SER A 139 13.54 0.88 25.44
CA SER A 139 13.71 0.26 24.12
C SER A 139 12.37 0.04 23.42
N SER A 140 11.40 -0.59 24.09
CA SER A 140 10.06 -0.80 23.53
C SER A 140 9.34 0.52 23.20
N CYS A 141 9.45 1.52 24.08
CA CYS A 141 8.93 2.87 23.80
C CYS A 141 9.50 3.48 22.51
N ARG A 142 10.82 3.34 22.28
CA ARG A 142 11.45 3.85 21.04
C ARG A 142 10.97 3.12 19.80
N LYS A 143 10.82 1.79 19.86
CA LYS A 143 10.31 0.99 18.75
C LYS A 143 8.89 1.36 18.38
N ILE A 144 7.99 1.46 19.38
CA ILE A 144 6.61 1.92 19.17
C ILE A 144 6.59 3.29 18.48
N THR A 145 7.42 4.24 18.94
CA THR A 145 7.52 5.57 18.35
C THR A 145 7.97 5.52 16.89
N HIS A 146 9.00 4.72 16.61
CA HIS A 146 9.53 4.54 15.27
C HIS A 146 8.47 3.92 14.33
N ASP A 147 7.73 2.92 14.78
CA ASP A 147 6.72 2.24 13.96
C ASP A 147 5.51 3.14 13.68
N ILE A 148 5.15 4.02 14.62
CA ILE A 148 4.12 5.06 14.39
C ILE A 148 4.57 6.07 13.31
N GLN A 149 5.85 6.44 13.29
CA GLN A 149 6.40 7.31 12.25
C GLN A 149 6.36 6.65 10.86
N HIS A 150 6.68 5.35 10.79
CA HIS A 150 6.51 4.58 9.55
C HIS A 150 5.06 4.51 9.10
N LEU A 151 4.12 4.29 10.03
CA LEU A 151 2.69 4.33 9.73
C LEU A 151 2.27 5.67 9.14
N GLU A 152 2.72 6.78 9.71
CA GLU A 152 2.39 8.12 9.19
C GLU A 152 2.92 8.33 7.76
N SER A 153 4.16 7.91 7.50
CA SER A 153 4.78 7.98 6.18
C SER A 153 4.04 7.12 5.14
N ASP A 154 3.67 5.89 5.50
CA ASP A 154 2.94 4.99 4.60
C ASP A 154 1.49 5.46 4.37
N LEU A 155 0.86 6.08 5.37
CA LEU A 155 -0.48 6.65 5.26
C LEU A 155 -0.50 7.90 4.37
N LEU A 156 0.53 8.75 4.45
CA LEU A 156 0.74 9.86 3.51
C LEU A 156 0.93 9.34 2.09
N SER A 157 1.76 8.31 1.91
CA SER A 157 1.95 7.67 0.61
C SER A 157 0.62 7.14 0.05
N LEU A 158 -0.19 6.51 0.88
CA LEU A 158 -1.52 6.02 0.50
C LEU A 158 -2.46 7.16 0.08
N LYS A 159 -2.42 8.32 0.75
CA LYS A 159 -3.23 9.50 0.39
C LYS A 159 -3.00 9.96 -1.05
N TYR A 160 -1.74 9.99 -1.49
CA TYR A 160 -1.40 10.39 -2.86
C TYR A 160 -1.81 9.35 -3.90
N ILE A 161 -1.92 8.09 -3.50
CA ILE A 161 -2.12 6.96 -4.43
C ILE A 161 -3.57 6.54 -4.50
N SER A 162 -4.30 6.57 -3.40
CA SER A 162 -5.71 6.21 -3.32
C SER A 162 -6.39 6.96 -2.17
N MET A 163 -7.05 8.08 -2.49
CA MET A 163 -7.80 8.87 -1.52
C MET A 163 -8.91 8.04 -0.85
N GLU A 164 -9.52 7.11 -1.58
CA GLU A 164 -10.55 6.22 -1.01
C GLU A 164 -9.98 5.30 0.08
N ALA A 165 -8.84 4.64 -0.19
CA ALA A 165 -8.17 3.80 0.79
C ALA A 165 -7.70 4.62 2.00
N PHE A 166 -7.13 5.80 1.74
CA PHE A 166 -6.73 6.74 2.79
C PHE A 166 -7.90 7.13 3.70
N LEU A 167 -9.06 7.50 3.15
CA LEU A 167 -10.23 7.89 3.94
C LEU A 167 -10.74 6.77 4.87
N LYS A 168 -10.53 5.50 4.50
CA LYS A 168 -10.88 4.35 5.34
C LYS A 168 -9.87 4.10 6.46
N ILE A 169 -8.58 4.26 6.19
CA ILE A 169 -7.50 3.94 7.14
C ILE A 169 -7.17 5.12 8.08
N ASN A 170 -7.27 6.36 7.58
CA ASN A 170 -6.91 7.57 8.32
C ASN A 170 -7.64 7.74 9.67
N PRO A 171 -8.95 7.46 9.80
CA PRO A 171 -9.62 7.53 11.10
C PRO A 171 -8.99 6.60 12.15
N ILE A 172 -8.51 5.43 11.74
CA ILE A 172 -7.92 4.45 12.65
C ILE A 172 -6.52 4.87 13.08
N TYR A 173 -5.70 5.33 12.13
CA TYR A 173 -4.44 5.99 12.47
C TYR A 173 -4.66 7.18 13.40
N THR A 174 -5.70 7.98 13.15
CA THR A 174 -6.03 9.13 13.99
C THR A 174 -6.40 8.70 15.41
N GLU A 175 -7.18 7.63 15.60
CA GLU A 175 -7.49 7.08 16.93
C GLU A 175 -6.25 6.47 17.61
N LEU A 176 -5.41 5.73 16.87
CA LEU A 176 -4.17 5.18 17.39
C LEU A 176 -3.19 6.30 17.81
N ASN A 177 -3.05 7.32 16.97
CA ASN A 177 -2.20 8.48 17.23
C ASN A 177 -2.77 9.33 18.39
N LYS A 178 -4.09 9.51 18.49
CA LYS A 178 -4.73 10.15 19.67
C LYS A 178 -4.49 9.37 20.95
N GLY A 179 -4.55 8.04 20.90
CA GLY A 179 -4.20 7.19 22.04
C GLY A 179 -2.76 7.42 22.50
N VAL A 180 -1.86 7.67 21.54
CA VAL A 180 -0.44 7.98 21.76
C VAL A 180 -0.21 9.43 22.21
N ASP A 181 -1.13 10.37 21.99
CA ASP A 181 -0.84 11.80 22.13
C ASP A 181 -1.30 12.52 23.43
N SER A 182 -0.54 13.58 23.73
CA SER A 182 -0.43 14.45 24.92
C SER A 182 0.23 13.86 26.16
N LYS A 183 -0.18 12.69 26.67
CA LYS A 183 0.32 12.17 27.96
C LYS A 183 1.52 11.21 27.82
N TYR A 184 1.64 10.54 26.68
CA TYR A 184 2.66 9.50 26.46
C TYR A 184 3.85 9.94 25.61
N LYS A 185 3.71 10.99 24.78
CA LYS A 185 4.85 11.56 24.04
C LYS A 185 6.00 11.99 24.96
N GLU A 186 5.74 12.60 26.13
CA GLU A 186 6.81 12.94 27.08
C GLU A 186 7.52 11.71 27.68
N ILE A 187 6.77 10.63 27.89
CA ILE A 187 7.28 9.38 28.46
C ILE A 187 8.07 8.59 27.41
N LEU A 188 7.57 8.55 26.17
CA LEU A 188 8.20 7.92 24.99
C LEU A 188 9.49 8.62 24.55
N VAL A 189 9.60 9.95 24.75
CA VAL A 189 10.82 10.75 24.51
C VAL A 189 11.87 10.58 25.63
N ASN A 190 11.77 9.48 26.40
CA ASN A 190 12.84 9.02 27.27
C ASN A 190 13.08 9.91 28.51
N ARG A 191 12.11 10.78 28.85
CA ARG A 191 12.15 11.73 29.97
C ARG A 191 11.25 11.33 31.14
N GLY A 192 10.63 10.16 31.09
CA GLY A 192 9.73 9.67 32.12
C GLY A 192 10.42 9.23 33.42
N THR A 193 9.84 9.53 34.58
CA THR A 193 10.13 8.84 35.85
C THR A 193 9.44 7.48 35.88
N TYR A 194 9.89 6.56 36.74
CA TYR A 194 9.27 5.23 36.85
C TYR A 194 7.76 5.28 37.17
N ASP A 195 7.32 6.20 38.04
CA ASP A 195 5.89 6.37 38.32
C ASP A 195 5.10 6.86 37.09
N GLN A 196 5.74 7.59 36.17
CA GLN A 196 5.15 7.95 34.87
C GLN A 196 5.05 6.74 33.93
N PHE A 197 6.04 5.84 33.93
CA PHE A 197 5.95 4.56 33.20
C PHE A 197 4.83 3.65 33.75
N GLN A 198 4.54 3.70 35.06
CA GLN A 198 3.40 2.99 35.67
C GLN A 198 2.03 3.55 35.26
N ILE A 199 1.92 4.86 35.04
CA ILE A 199 0.69 5.47 34.48
C ILE A 199 0.44 4.96 33.05
N LEU A 200 1.52 4.68 32.31
CA LEU A 200 1.49 4.11 30.95
C LEU A 200 0.99 2.65 30.95
N SER A 201 1.44 1.82 31.90
CA SER A 201 0.98 0.41 32.02
C SER A 201 -0.49 0.27 32.44
N ARG A 202 -0.94 1.16 33.33
CA ARG A 202 -2.28 1.10 33.92
C ARG A 202 -3.34 1.79 33.07
N SER A 203 -2.94 2.41 31.96
CA SER A 203 -3.87 3.00 31.00
C SER A 203 -4.58 1.90 30.23
N LYS A 204 -5.68 1.41 30.81
CA LYS A 204 -6.66 0.57 30.10
C LYS A 204 -7.05 1.17 28.75
N SER A 205 -7.13 2.50 28.64
CA SER A 205 -7.44 3.20 27.39
C SER A 205 -6.35 3.03 26.32
N PHE A 206 -5.06 2.99 26.67
CA PHE A 206 -3.99 2.83 25.69
C PHE A 206 -3.95 1.40 25.15
N ILE A 207 -4.08 0.41 26.03
CA ILE A 207 -4.09 -1.01 25.69
C ILE A 207 -5.39 -1.40 24.96
N SER A 208 -6.54 -0.85 25.35
CA SER A 208 -7.82 -1.11 24.66
C SER A 208 -7.87 -0.47 23.28
N VAL A 209 -7.38 0.77 23.14
CA VAL A 209 -7.31 1.47 21.85
C VAL A 209 -6.33 0.78 20.89
N SER A 210 -5.22 0.23 21.41
CA SER A 210 -4.32 -0.63 20.63
C SER A 210 -5.07 -1.86 20.09
N HIS A 211 -5.60 -2.72 20.97
CA HIS A 211 -6.25 -3.97 20.57
C HIS A 211 -7.51 -3.77 19.69
N GLU A 212 -8.32 -2.75 19.98
CA GLU A 212 -9.53 -2.43 19.22
C GLU A 212 -9.20 -1.75 17.87
N GLY A 213 -8.14 -0.92 17.84
CA GLY A 213 -7.56 -0.39 16.62
C GLY A 213 -7.00 -1.50 15.72
N ILE A 214 -6.29 -2.47 16.28
CA ILE A 214 -5.71 -3.62 15.56
C ILE A 214 -6.80 -4.51 14.97
N ARG A 215 -7.85 -4.85 15.72
CA ARG A 215 -8.97 -5.64 15.19
C ARG A 215 -9.69 -4.90 14.07
N SER A 216 -9.98 -3.61 14.27
CA SER A 216 -10.62 -2.77 13.25
C SER A 216 -9.76 -2.67 11.98
N LEU A 217 -8.45 -2.52 12.14
CA LEU A 217 -7.49 -2.50 11.04
C LEU A 217 -7.36 -3.85 10.35
N GLN A 218 -7.29 -4.96 11.07
CA GLN A 218 -7.22 -6.30 10.48
C GLN A 218 -8.47 -6.61 9.64
N ASP A 219 -9.67 -6.33 10.15
CA ASP A 219 -10.92 -6.59 9.43
C ASP A 219 -11.05 -5.73 8.16
N ILE A 220 -10.61 -4.47 8.23
CA ILE A 220 -10.65 -3.55 7.07
C ILE A 220 -9.54 -3.90 6.06
N THR A 221 -8.35 -4.25 6.54
CA THR A 221 -7.22 -4.67 5.69
C THR A 221 -7.57 -5.96 4.96
N LEU A 222 -8.19 -6.92 5.63
CA LEU A 222 -8.68 -8.15 5.00
C LEU A 222 -9.77 -7.85 3.98
N LYS A 223 -10.76 -7.02 4.31
CA LYS A 223 -11.84 -6.65 3.37
C LYS A 223 -11.36 -5.86 2.15
N GLU A 224 -10.37 -4.99 2.29
CA GLU A 224 -9.82 -4.23 1.16
C GLU A 224 -8.80 -5.03 0.35
N ILE A 225 -8.01 -5.90 0.96
CA ILE A 225 -7.22 -6.90 0.24
C ILE A 225 -8.13 -7.81 -0.57
N ASP A 226 -9.24 -8.28 0.02
CA ASP A 226 -10.22 -9.13 -0.67
C ASP A 226 -10.92 -8.39 -1.81
N LYS A 227 -11.21 -7.09 -1.67
CA LYS A 227 -11.75 -6.25 -2.77
C LYS A 227 -10.75 -5.96 -3.88
N LEU A 228 -9.48 -5.78 -3.53
CA LEU A 228 -8.40 -5.62 -4.51
C LEU A 228 -8.12 -6.92 -5.28
N ASN A 229 -8.39 -8.06 -4.64
CA ASN A 229 -8.24 -9.40 -5.22
C ASN A 229 -9.52 -9.92 -5.89
N SER A 230 -10.68 -9.33 -5.62
CA SER A 230 -11.93 -9.71 -6.28
C SER A 230 -11.97 -9.14 -7.71
N PRO A 231 -12.20 -9.96 -8.74
CA PRO A 231 -12.42 -9.46 -10.08
C PRO A 231 -13.71 -8.63 -10.10
N ASN A 232 -13.58 -7.34 -10.42
CA ASN A 232 -14.73 -6.49 -10.79
C ASN A 232 -15.29 -6.91 -12.14
#